data_AF-A0A830CDK8-F1
#
_entry.id   AF-A0A830CDK8-F1
#
_cell.length_a   1.000
_cell.length_b   1.000
_cell.length_c   1.000
_cell.angle_alpha   90.00
_cell.angle_beta   90.00
_cell.angle_gamma   90.00
#
_symmetry.space_group_name_H-M   'P 1'
#
loop_
_entity.id
_entity.type
_entity.pdbx_description
1 polymer ?
#
loop_
_entity_poly.entity_id
_entity_poly.type
_entity_poly.pdbx_seq_one_letter_code
_entity_poly.pdbx_strand_id
1 'polypeptide(L)'
;MLRQLITSAYGLEPFTCARSSELSSVTLTGAVTLRVRFSKSYSSWAWGLVSISSWLFLLKPEGCGDGKKICMPTSSVGKALFYLAIYLVAFGYGGHQPTIATFGADQFDESNPKQKDAKAAFFCYFYFALNTGSLFSNTILVYYEDSGKWTLGFWVSTASAILALLGYLLGSPKYRYVKACGNPIPRVMQVFVAASRKWKTKRKEGEALYEVEGTQSAIKGSRKILHTDEFGCLDKAALITERDGGTRADPWRLCTVTQVEEAKCILRMLPIWLCTIIYSVVFTQMASLFVEQGDVMNAYIGNFHLPAASMSVFDICSVLLCTGIYRQLLIPLACRLSGNPKGMTELQRMGIGLVIGMLAMVAAGLTEVQRLKRVVPGQRDSEMSIFWQIPQYVLVGASEVFMYVGQLEFFNGQAPDGIKSLGSSLCMMSISLGNFVSSMLVNMVMSITARGDKPGWIPEDLNTGRMDRFYFLIGMLTAVDFVVYVMCARWYKRIDFGGTEEEEEEERGADQA
;
A
#
# COMPACT_ATOMS: atom_id res chain seq x y z
N MET A 1 11.33 12.97 16.63
CA MET A 1 11.91 12.09 15.58
C MET A 1 10.92 11.00 15.17
N LEU A 2 10.50 10.11 16.07
CA LEU A 2 9.50 9.05 15.84
C LEU A 2 8.13 9.59 15.38
N ARG A 3 7.63 10.69 15.98
CA ARG A 3 6.36 11.36 15.64
C ARG A 3 6.20 11.73 14.15
N GLN A 4 7.31 12.05 13.46
CA GLN A 4 7.32 12.42 12.03
C GLN A 4 7.67 11.26 11.10
N LEU A 5 8.40 10.23 11.59
CA LEU A 5 8.59 8.95 10.88
C LEU A 5 7.24 8.26 10.63
N ILE A 6 6.28 8.45 11.52
CA ILE A 6 4.95 7.84 11.47
C ILE A 6 4.02 8.56 10.53
N THR A 7 4.10 9.90 10.50
CA THR A 7 3.39 10.73 9.53
C THR A 7 3.84 10.39 8.10
N SER A 8 5.13 10.11 7.92
CA SER A 8 5.74 9.75 6.63
C SER A 8 5.50 8.28 6.22
N ALA A 9 5.52 7.32 7.15
CA ALA A 9 5.32 5.90 6.83
C ALA A 9 3.85 5.48 6.69
N TYR A 10 2.89 6.26 7.19
CA TYR A 10 1.46 5.90 7.14
C TYR A 10 0.54 7.02 6.64
N GLY A 11 1.04 8.24 6.40
CA GLY A 11 0.21 9.31 5.84
C GLY A 11 -0.98 9.64 6.73
N LEU A 12 -0.90 9.28 8.02
CA LEU A 12 -1.96 9.50 8.99
C LEU A 12 -1.87 10.93 9.49
N GLU A 13 -2.30 11.86 8.62
CA GLU A 13 -2.84 13.11 9.12
C GLU A 13 -4.13 12.84 9.91
N PRO A 14 -4.38 13.57 11.00
CA PRO A 14 -5.60 13.46 11.75
C PRO A 14 -6.84 13.75 10.88
N PHE A 15 -7.77 12.81 10.82
CA PHE A 15 -9.09 13.04 10.22
C PHE A 15 -9.91 13.96 11.11
N THR A 16 -10.02 15.23 10.76
CA THR A 16 -10.97 16.16 11.38
C THR A 16 -12.32 16.10 10.66
N CYS A 17 -13.24 15.23 11.10
CA CYS A 17 -14.64 15.38 10.69
C CYS A 17 -15.29 16.42 11.62
N ALA A 18 -15.50 17.64 11.12
CA ALA A 18 -16.08 18.76 11.88
C ALA A 18 -17.44 18.39 12.48
N ARG A 19 -17.65 18.80 13.73
CA ARG A 19 -18.77 18.41 14.59
C ARG A 19 -19.94 19.38 14.46
N SER A 20 -21.11 18.93 13.98
CA SER A 20 -22.40 19.53 14.36
C SER A 20 -23.58 18.55 14.17
N SER A 21 -24.75 18.95 14.65
CA SER A 21 -25.71 18.22 15.50
C SER A 21 -26.66 17.19 14.85
N GLU A 22 -27.18 16.34 15.74
CA GLU A 22 -28.33 15.41 15.76
C GLU A 22 -29.18 15.14 14.49
N LEU A 23 -29.33 13.85 14.16
CA LEU A 23 -30.55 13.01 14.31
C LEU A 23 -30.50 11.87 13.26
N SER A 24 -30.22 10.63 13.72
CA SER A 24 -30.32 9.31 13.03
C SER A 24 -29.18 8.38 13.52
N SER A 25 -29.35 7.78 14.69
CA SER A 25 -28.25 7.44 15.62
C SER A 25 -27.96 5.96 15.89
N VAL A 26 -28.56 4.97 15.22
CA VAL A 26 -28.44 3.57 15.71
C VAL A 26 -27.85 2.56 14.71
N THR A 27 -27.95 2.77 13.39
CA THR A 27 -27.69 1.67 12.43
C THR A 27 -26.29 1.66 11.81
N LEU A 28 -25.52 2.76 11.83
CA LEU A 28 -24.23 2.84 11.11
C LEU A 28 -22.99 2.73 12.01
N THR A 29 -23.09 3.11 13.28
CA THR A 29 -21.97 3.13 14.25
C THR A 29 -21.46 1.73 14.59
N GLY A 30 -22.32 0.71 14.48
CA GLY A 30 -21.92 -0.69 14.63
C GLY A 30 -21.02 -1.20 13.52
N ALA A 31 -21.02 -0.60 12.33
CA ALA A 31 -20.40 -1.21 11.15
C ALA A 31 -18.86 -1.28 11.19
N VAL A 32 -18.17 -0.30 11.80
CA VAL A 32 -16.70 -0.29 11.86
C VAL A 32 -16.18 -1.29 12.90
N THR A 33 -16.75 -1.28 14.10
CA THR A 33 -16.44 -2.25 15.17
C THR A 33 -16.80 -3.66 14.75
N LEU A 34 -17.94 -3.83 14.07
CA LEU A 34 -18.37 -5.10 13.52
C LEU A 34 -17.41 -5.54 12.40
N ARG A 35 -16.92 -4.65 11.53
CA ARG A 35 -15.90 -4.96 10.52
C ARG A 35 -14.57 -5.37 11.15
N VAL A 36 -14.05 -4.63 12.14
CA VAL A 36 -12.80 -4.98 12.84
C VAL A 36 -12.96 -6.30 13.61
N ARG A 37 -14.10 -6.50 14.29
CA ARG A 37 -14.42 -7.74 15.01
C ARG A 37 -14.56 -8.93 14.07
N PHE A 38 -15.28 -8.79 12.96
CA PHE A 38 -15.40 -9.84 11.95
C PHE A 38 -14.05 -10.14 11.33
N SER A 39 -13.35 -9.12 10.85
CA SER A 39 -12.07 -9.25 10.17
C SER A 39 -10.99 -9.89 11.05
N LYS A 40 -10.86 -9.48 12.32
CA LYS A 40 -9.95 -10.14 13.28
C LYS A 40 -10.39 -11.56 13.63
N SER A 41 -11.69 -11.81 13.78
CA SER A 41 -12.22 -13.15 14.00
C SER A 41 -11.83 -14.08 12.84
N TYR A 42 -12.14 -13.70 11.60
CA TYR A 42 -11.79 -14.47 10.40
C TYR A 42 -10.28 -14.73 10.31
N SER A 43 -9.43 -13.73 10.58
CA SER A 43 -7.98 -13.93 10.58
C SER A 43 -7.53 -14.97 11.61
N SER A 44 -8.08 -14.96 12.84
CA SER A 44 -7.72 -15.93 13.88
C SER A 44 -8.16 -17.36 13.53
N TRP A 45 -9.38 -17.54 13.03
CA TRP A 45 -9.87 -18.83 12.55
C TRP A 45 -9.06 -19.34 11.35
N ALA A 46 -8.66 -18.43 10.46
CA ALA A 46 -7.87 -18.75 9.28
C ALA A 46 -6.46 -19.26 9.62
N TRP A 47 -5.76 -18.62 10.56
CA TRP A 47 -4.45 -19.11 11.03
C TRP A 47 -4.56 -20.49 11.70
N GLY A 48 -5.63 -20.75 12.44
CA GLY A 48 -5.92 -22.09 12.97
C GLY A 48 -6.13 -23.12 11.86
N LEU A 49 -6.86 -22.75 10.80
CA LEU A 49 -7.07 -23.61 9.63
C LEU A 49 -5.77 -23.85 8.82
N VAL A 50 -4.90 -22.83 8.69
CA VAL A 50 -3.55 -22.98 8.10
C VAL A 50 -2.71 -23.96 8.94
N SER A 51 -2.74 -23.81 10.27
CA SER A 51 -1.99 -24.67 11.19
C SER A 51 -2.43 -26.13 11.10
N ILE A 52 -3.75 -26.36 11.13
CA ILE A 52 -4.35 -27.69 11.07
C ILE A 52 -4.15 -28.33 9.68
N SER A 53 -4.36 -27.58 8.60
CA SER A 53 -4.15 -28.10 7.23
C SER A 53 -2.68 -28.46 7.01
N SER A 54 -1.75 -27.60 7.43
CA SER A 54 -0.31 -27.82 7.28
C SER A 54 0.17 -29.03 8.07
N TRP A 55 -0.27 -29.17 9.33
CA TRP A 55 0.10 -30.30 10.19
C TRP A 55 -0.48 -31.63 9.73
N LEU A 56 -1.76 -31.66 9.32
CA LEU A 56 -2.43 -32.91 8.98
C LEU A 56 -2.19 -33.37 7.54
N PHE A 57 -1.97 -32.44 6.61
CA PHE A 57 -2.06 -32.74 5.18
C PHE A 57 -0.90 -32.24 4.30
N LEU A 58 -0.10 -31.26 4.72
CA LEU A 58 1.01 -30.74 3.89
C LEU A 58 2.41 -31.19 4.35
N LEU A 59 2.69 -31.23 5.65
CA LEU A 59 4.04 -31.48 6.18
C LEU A 59 4.18 -32.89 6.75
N LYS A 60 4.18 -33.89 5.86
CA LYS A 60 4.36 -35.30 6.22
C LYS A 60 5.61 -35.89 5.54
N PRO A 61 6.52 -36.55 6.28
CA PRO A 61 6.56 -36.74 7.74
C PRO A 61 6.94 -35.46 8.51
N GLU A 62 6.80 -35.47 9.84
CA GLU A 62 7.15 -34.30 10.68
C GLU A 62 8.59 -33.82 10.44
N GLY A 63 8.73 -32.50 10.25
CA GLY A 63 10.01 -31.87 9.95
C GLY A 63 10.50 -32.01 8.51
N CYS A 64 9.63 -32.39 7.56
CA CYS A 64 9.91 -32.22 6.14
C CYS A 64 9.68 -30.74 5.72
N GLY A 65 10.33 -30.29 4.63
CA GLY A 65 10.27 -28.89 4.18
C GLY A 65 11.54 -28.08 4.44
N ASP A 66 12.62 -28.73 4.91
CA ASP A 66 13.97 -28.18 5.10
C ASP A 66 14.87 -28.33 3.87
N GLY A 67 14.30 -28.73 2.72
CA GLY A 67 15.03 -29.05 1.49
C GLY A 67 15.88 -30.32 1.54
N LYS A 68 15.98 -31.01 2.69
CA LYS A 68 16.79 -32.23 2.88
C LYS A 68 15.92 -33.49 2.98
N LYS A 69 14.79 -33.40 3.70
CA LYS A 69 13.83 -34.48 3.81
C LYS A 69 12.78 -34.39 2.71
N ILE A 70 12.62 -35.48 1.95
CA ILE A 70 11.60 -35.60 0.91
C ILE A 70 10.21 -35.66 1.58
N CYS A 71 9.35 -34.68 1.29
CA CYS A 71 7.96 -34.67 1.72
C CYS A 71 7.11 -35.65 0.88
N MET A 72 6.10 -36.26 1.50
CA MET A 72 5.10 -37.03 0.77
C MET A 72 4.24 -36.12 -0.12
N PRO A 73 3.78 -36.60 -1.29
CA PRO A 73 2.94 -35.82 -2.19
C PRO A 73 1.66 -35.36 -1.48
N THR A 74 1.34 -34.07 -1.63
CA THR A 74 0.23 -33.43 -0.94
C THR A 74 -1.12 -33.87 -1.49
N SER A 75 -2.05 -34.22 -0.59
CA SER A 75 -3.45 -34.54 -0.96
C SER A 75 -4.15 -33.32 -1.55
N SER A 76 -4.99 -33.52 -2.58
CA SER A 76 -5.79 -32.46 -3.20
C SER A 76 -6.68 -31.72 -2.19
N VAL A 77 -7.21 -32.44 -1.19
CA VAL A 77 -8.00 -31.85 -0.10
C VAL A 77 -7.13 -30.96 0.79
N GLY A 78 -5.90 -31.40 1.09
CA GLY A 78 -4.93 -30.62 1.86
C GLY A 78 -4.58 -29.30 1.17
N LYS A 79 -4.32 -29.36 -0.14
CA LYS A 79 -4.07 -28.16 -0.97
C LYS A 79 -5.28 -27.21 -0.97
N ALA A 80 -6.49 -27.72 -1.17
CA ALA A 80 -7.70 -26.90 -1.16
C ALA A 80 -7.94 -26.20 0.19
N LEU A 81 -7.75 -26.93 1.30
CA LEU A 81 -7.87 -26.37 2.65
C LEU A 81 -6.81 -25.30 2.92
N PHE A 82 -5.57 -25.51 2.48
CA PHE A 82 -4.50 -24.53 2.62
C PHE A 82 -4.82 -23.24 1.86
N TYR A 83 -5.23 -23.34 0.58
CA TYR A 83 -5.63 -22.17 -0.21
C TYR A 83 -6.81 -21.42 0.40
N LEU A 84 -7.84 -22.14 0.86
CA LEU A 84 -8.97 -21.54 1.57
C LEU A 84 -8.50 -20.78 2.82
N ALA A 85 -7.60 -21.39 3.60
CA ALA A 85 -7.09 -20.80 4.82
C ALA A 85 -6.28 -19.52 4.56
N ILE A 86 -5.33 -19.53 3.60
CA ILE A 86 -4.57 -18.32 3.28
C ILE A 86 -5.44 -17.20 2.68
N TYR A 87 -6.49 -17.54 1.92
CA TYR A 87 -7.44 -16.54 1.43
C TYR A 87 -8.28 -15.93 2.56
N LEU A 88 -8.66 -16.73 3.57
CA LEU A 88 -9.32 -16.21 4.76
C LEU A 88 -8.38 -15.34 5.60
N VAL A 89 -7.09 -15.68 5.70
CA VAL A 89 -6.07 -14.83 6.32
C VAL A 89 -5.99 -13.50 5.56
N ALA A 90 -5.88 -13.52 4.24
CA ALA A 90 -5.79 -12.31 3.41
C ALA A 90 -7.04 -11.43 3.54
N PHE A 91 -8.24 -12.03 3.51
CA PHE A 91 -9.51 -11.31 3.72
C PHE A 91 -9.59 -10.69 5.13
N GLY A 92 -9.15 -11.44 6.15
CA GLY A 92 -9.01 -10.95 7.51
C GLY A 92 -8.04 -9.78 7.56
N TYR A 93 -6.83 -9.92 7.02
CA TYR A 93 -5.79 -8.89 7.06
C TYR A 93 -6.22 -7.58 6.38
N GLY A 94 -6.75 -7.66 5.16
CA GLY A 94 -7.18 -6.49 4.38
C GLY A 94 -8.32 -5.68 5.05
N GLY A 95 -9.14 -6.31 5.89
CA GLY A 95 -10.22 -5.61 6.60
C GLY A 95 -9.77 -4.78 7.80
N HIS A 96 -8.89 -5.32 8.65
CA HIS A 96 -8.54 -4.68 9.93
C HIS A 96 -7.30 -3.80 9.83
N GLN A 97 -6.39 -4.06 8.88
CA GLN A 97 -5.14 -3.31 8.74
C GLN A 97 -5.36 -1.79 8.55
N PRO A 98 -6.21 -1.30 7.62
CA PRO A 98 -6.41 0.14 7.45
C PRO A 98 -7.29 0.77 8.54
N THR A 99 -8.06 -0.05 9.27
CA THR A 99 -9.04 0.43 10.25
C THR A 99 -8.50 0.48 11.67
N ILE A 100 -7.47 -0.30 12.02
CA ILE A 100 -6.96 -0.36 13.40
C ILE A 100 -6.24 0.94 13.80
N ALA A 101 -5.45 1.51 12.89
CA ALA A 101 -4.70 2.73 13.16
C ALA A 101 -5.62 3.95 13.27
N THR A 102 -6.60 4.04 12.36
CA THR A 102 -7.62 5.10 12.38
C THR A 102 -8.55 4.97 13.58
N PHE A 103 -9.01 3.76 13.91
CA PHE A 103 -9.81 3.52 15.10
C PHE A 103 -9.08 3.87 16.41
N GLY A 104 -7.77 3.58 16.49
CA GLY A 104 -6.93 3.99 17.62
C GLY A 104 -6.77 5.51 17.71
N ALA A 105 -6.60 6.17 16.57
CA ALA A 105 -6.53 7.63 16.47
C ALA A 105 -7.83 8.33 16.91
N ASP A 106 -8.98 7.72 16.61
CA ASP A 106 -10.32 8.21 16.96
C ASP A 106 -10.63 8.18 18.46
N GLN A 107 -9.80 7.51 19.27
CA GLN A 107 -9.98 7.47 20.72
C GLN A 107 -9.55 8.77 21.42
N PHE A 108 -8.80 9.64 20.73
CA PHE A 108 -8.27 10.88 21.27
C PHE A 108 -9.02 12.09 20.70
N ASP A 109 -9.48 13.02 21.55
CA ASP A 109 -10.12 14.26 21.12
C ASP A 109 -9.08 15.35 20.82
N GLU A 110 -9.04 15.83 19.59
CA GLU A 110 -8.09 16.86 19.16
C GLU A 110 -8.42 18.26 19.70
N SER A 111 -9.67 18.47 20.10
CA SER A 111 -10.09 19.74 20.71
C SER A 111 -9.43 19.95 22.08
N ASN A 112 -8.90 18.89 22.70
CA ASN A 112 -8.21 18.94 23.97
C ASN A 112 -6.68 18.82 23.77
N PRO A 113 -5.89 19.86 24.11
CA PRO A 113 -4.45 19.85 23.88
C PRO A 113 -3.71 18.68 24.57
N LYS A 114 -4.17 18.25 25.76
CA LYS A 114 -3.57 17.08 26.44
C LYS A 114 -3.78 15.78 25.68
N GLN A 115 -4.94 15.63 25.03
CA GLN A 115 -5.27 14.42 24.26
C GLN A 115 -4.62 14.45 22.87
N LYS A 116 -4.40 15.63 22.28
CA LYS A 116 -3.62 15.81 21.06
C LYS A 116 -2.18 15.29 21.19
N ASP A 117 -1.53 15.56 22.33
CA ASP A 117 -0.20 15.02 22.59
C ASP A 117 -0.20 13.52 22.90
N ALA A 118 -1.22 13.02 23.61
CA ALA A 118 -1.39 11.60 23.85
C ALA A 118 -1.61 10.79 22.55
N LYS A 119 -2.35 11.35 21.57
CA LYS A 119 -2.56 10.74 20.25
C LYS A 119 -1.23 10.51 19.51
N ALA A 120 -0.34 11.47 19.59
CA ALA A 120 0.97 11.34 18.98
C ALA A 120 1.86 10.32 19.68
N ALA A 121 1.81 10.27 21.02
CA ALA A 121 2.49 9.23 21.77
C ALA A 121 1.94 7.83 21.39
N PHE A 122 0.62 7.69 21.21
CA PHE A 122 0.01 6.44 20.72
C PHE A 122 0.61 6.01 19.38
N PHE A 123 0.69 6.92 18.41
CA PHE A 123 1.31 6.62 17.11
C PHE A 123 2.78 6.18 17.27
N CYS A 124 3.55 6.87 18.12
CA CYS A 124 4.92 6.51 18.47
C CYS A 124 5.04 5.05 18.96
N TYR A 125 4.23 4.67 19.94
CA TYR A 125 4.21 3.30 20.46
C TYR A 125 3.72 2.28 19.43
N PHE A 126 2.68 2.61 18.67
CA PHE A 126 2.13 1.75 17.62
C PHE A 126 3.20 1.40 16.58
N TYR A 127 3.94 2.39 16.11
CA TYR A 127 5.02 2.21 15.14
C TYR A 127 6.18 1.39 15.72
N PHE A 128 6.60 1.70 16.95
CA PHE A 128 7.64 0.94 17.62
C PHE A 128 7.27 -0.55 17.77
N ALA A 129 6.02 -0.82 18.17
CA ALA A 129 5.49 -2.19 18.29
C ALA A 129 5.45 -2.92 16.94
N LEU A 130 5.02 -2.25 15.86
CA LEU A 130 5.02 -2.82 14.52
C LEU A 130 6.42 -3.19 14.04
N ASN A 131 7.39 -2.30 14.18
CA ASN A 131 8.77 -2.55 13.74
C ASN A 131 9.42 -3.67 14.58
N THR A 132 9.20 -3.66 15.89
CA THR A 132 9.72 -4.74 16.77
C THR A 132 9.09 -6.09 16.43
N GLY A 133 7.78 -6.12 16.17
CA GLY A 133 7.08 -7.34 15.74
C GLY A 133 7.56 -7.84 14.37
N SER A 134 7.80 -6.93 13.43
CA SER A 134 8.36 -7.27 12.11
C SER A 134 9.77 -7.83 12.20
N LEU A 135 10.65 -7.24 13.03
CA LEU A 135 12.00 -7.76 13.28
C LEU A 135 11.94 -9.16 13.89
N PHE A 136 11.08 -9.38 14.88
CA PHE A 136 10.88 -10.71 15.49
C PHE A 136 10.40 -11.73 14.44
N SER A 137 9.44 -11.35 13.60
CA SER A 137 8.90 -12.21 12.54
C SER A 137 9.99 -12.57 11.50
N ASN A 138 10.71 -11.60 10.97
CA ASN A 138 11.67 -11.80 9.88
C ASN A 138 12.98 -12.50 10.31
N THR A 139 13.19 -12.65 11.62
CA THR A 139 14.38 -13.32 12.17
C THR A 139 14.01 -14.65 12.83
N ILE A 140 13.31 -14.59 13.96
CA ILE A 140 13.02 -15.77 14.78
C ILE A 140 11.99 -16.66 14.09
N LEU A 141 10.87 -16.11 13.64
CA LEU A 141 9.81 -16.92 13.05
C LEU A 141 10.28 -17.58 11.74
N VAL A 142 10.91 -16.79 10.86
CA VAL A 142 11.53 -17.29 9.62
C VAL A 142 12.57 -18.38 9.88
N TYR A 143 13.41 -18.26 10.92
CA TYR A 143 14.38 -19.30 11.26
C TYR A 143 13.72 -20.62 11.67
N TYR A 144 12.62 -20.56 12.42
CA TYR A 144 11.86 -21.77 12.77
C TYR A 144 11.19 -22.40 11.54
N GLU A 145 10.63 -21.57 10.66
CA GLU A 145 10.02 -22.02 9.40
C GLU A 145 11.06 -22.70 8.50
N ASP A 146 12.20 -22.05 8.26
CA ASP A 146 13.32 -22.57 7.45
C ASP A 146 13.91 -23.87 8.03
N SER A 147 13.94 -24.01 9.35
CA SER A 147 14.36 -25.25 10.03
C SER A 147 13.33 -26.40 9.95
N GLY A 148 12.27 -26.26 9.14
CA GLY A 148 11.22 -27.26 8.95
C GLY A 148 10.16 -27.30 10.06
N LYS A 149 10.11 -26.29 10.95
CA LYS A 149 9.14 -26.20 12.07
C LYS A 149 7.96 -25.26 11.77
N TRP A 150 7.51 -25.26 10.53
CA TRP A 150 6.38 -24.45 10.03
C TRP A 150 5.10 -24.55 10.87
N THR A 151 4.73 -25.75 11.33
CA THR A 151 3.51 -25.96 12.14
C THR A 151 3.55 -25.17 13.45
N LEU A 152 4.72 -25.11 14.10
CA LEU A 152 4.91 -24.35 15.33
C LEU A 152 4.78 -22.85 15.07
N GLY A 153 5.34 -22.36 13.96
CA GLY A 153 5.22 -20.95 13.53
C GLY A 153 3.75 -20.54 13.31
N PHE A 154 2.97 -21.37 12.64
CA PHE A 154 1.54 -21.10 12.42
C PHE A 154 0.72 -21.14 13.72
N TRP A 155 1.04 -22.05 14.65
CA TRP A 155 0.38 -22.10 15.96
C TRP A 155 0.68 -20.88 16.83
N VAL A 156 1.94 -20.42 16.85
CA VAL A 156 2.32 -19.18 17.54
C VAL A 156 1.56 -17.99 16.96
N SER A 157 1.49 -17.90 15.63
CA SER A 157 0.73 -16.85 14.92
C SER A 157 -0.77 -16.90 15.28
N THR A 158 -1.37 -18.10 15.31
CA THR A 158 -2.76 -18.31 15.71
C THR A 158 -3.02 -17.85 17.15
N ALA A 159 -2.17 -18.27 18.08
CA ALA A 159 -2.29 -17.89 19.50
C ALA A 159 -2.20 -16.38 19.67
N SER A 160 -1.26 -15.73 18.98
CA SER A 160 -1.11 -14.27 19.02
C SER A 160 -2.35 -13.54 18.49
N ALA A 161 -2.96 -14.02 17.40
CA ALA A 161 -4.17 -13.45 16.81
C ALA A 161 -5.38 -13.61 17.74
N ILE A 162 -5.52 -14.76 18.42
CA ILE A 162 -6.58 -14.98 19.42
C ILE A 162 -6.40 -14.04 20.60
N LEU A 163 -5.19 -13.90 21.15
CA LEU A 163 -4.92 -12.97 22.25
C LEU A 163 -5.22 -11.52 21.85
N ALA A 164 -4.82 -11.11 20.64
CA ALA A 164 -5.12 -9.78 20.12
C ALA A 164 -6.63 -9.53 19.93
N LEU A 165 -7.38 -10.55 19.52
CA LEU A 165 -8.85 -10.48 19.41
C LEU A 165 -9.50 -10.37 20.79
N LEU A 166 -9.08 -11.18 21.75
CA LEU A 166 -9.59 -11.14 23.13
C LEU A 166 -9.32 -9.77 23.78
N GLY A 167 -8.10 -9.26 23.65
CA GLY A 167 -7.74 -7.93 24.14
C GLY A 167 -8.60 -6.82 23.50
N TYR A 168 -8.84 -6.90 22.18
CA TYR A 168 -9.72 -5.97 21.49
C TYR A 168 -11.16 -6.03 22.02
N LEU A 169 -11.70 -7.24 22.19
CA LEU A 169 -13.07 -7.46 22.66
C LEU A 169 -13.29 -7.00 24.10
N LEU A 170 -12.32 -7.24 24.99
CA LEU A 170 -12.36 -6.79 26.39
C LEU A 170 -12.38 -5.26 26.51
N GLY A 171 -11.78 -4.54 25.55
CA GLY A 171 -11.83 -3.08 25.47
C GLY A 171 -13.12 -2.49 24.91
N SER A 172 -14.00 -3.30 24.31
CA SER A 172 -15.24 -2.85 23.63
C SER A 172 -16.10 -1.83 24.39
N PRO A 173 -16.37 -1.98 25.72
CA PRO A 173 -17.22 -1.03 26.44
C PRO A 173 -16.55 0.32 26.70
N LYS A 174 -15.22 0.44 26.50
CA LYS A 174 -14.46 1.67 26.76
C LYS A 174 -14.17 2.49 25.50
N TYR A 175 -14.45 1.96 24.31
CA TYR A 175 -14.12 2.66 23.07
C TYR A 175 -15.09 3.81 22.78
N ARG A 176 -14.53 4.92 22.28
CA ARG A 176 -15.26 6.02 21.65
C ARG A 176 -15.52 5.66 20.19
N TYR A 177 -16.77 5.86 19.75
CA TYR A 177 -17.17 5.61 18.38
C TYR A 177 -17.49 6.91 17.64
N VAL A 178 -16.84 7.13 16.51
CA VAL A 178 -17.03 8.30 15.64
C VAL A 178 -18.08 7.98 14.56
N LYS A 179 -18.89 8.97 14.18
CA LYS A 179 -19.89 8.83 13.11
C LYS A 179 -19.21 8.71 11.75
N ALA A 180 -19.65 7.77 10.91
CA ALA A 180 -19.08 7.56 9.59
C ALA A 180 -19.43 8.72 8.63
N CYS A 181 -18.41 9.29 7.98
CA CYS A 181 -18.55 10.38 7.02
C CYS A 181 -18.75 9.81 5.59
N GLY A 182 -19.91 9.16 5.35
CA GLY A 182 -20.34 8.67 4.02
C GLY A 182 -19.42 7.66 3.32
N ASN A 183 -19.78 7.22 2.11
CA ASN A 183 -18.89 6.42 1.25
C ASN A 183 -18.51 7.24 -0.01
N PRO A 184 -17.20 7.48 -0.28
CA PRO A 184 -16.77 8.19 -1.48
C PRO A 184 -17.05 7.45 -2.79
N ILE A 185 -17.05 6.11 -2.80
CA ILE A 185 -17.16 5.32 -4.04
C ILE A 185 -18.51 5.54 -4.75
N PRO A 186 -19.69 5.40 -4.09
CA PRO A 186 -20.97 5.67 -4.74
C PRO A 186 -21.09 7.11 -5.23
N ARG A 187 -20.51 8.08 -4.52
CA ARG A 187 -20.53 9.50 -4.92
C ARG A 187 -19.79 9.74 -6.24
N VAL A 188 -18.60 9.15 -6.36
CA VAL A 188 -17.81 9.21 -7.60
C VAL A 188 -18.56 8.50 -8.74
N MET A 189 -19.14 7.33 -8.48
CA MET A 189 -19.92 6.59 -9.48
C MET A 189 -21.19 7.34 -9.93
N GLN A 190 -21.85 8.06 -9.02
CA GLN A 190 -23.01 8.90 -9.32
C GLN A 190 -22.67 9.95 -10.37
N VAL A 191 -21.50 10.60 -10.28
CA VAL A 191 -21.05 11.59 -11.27
C VAL A 191 -20.92 10.97 -12.66
N PHE A 192 -20.26 9.81 -12.77
CA PHE A 192 -20.11 9.12 -14.05
C PHE A 192 -21.45 8.70 -14.65
N VAL A 193 -22.37 8.18 -13.83
CA VAL A 193 -23.71 7.79 -14.26
C VAL A 193 -24.54 9.01 -14.68
N ALA A 194 -24.53 10.09 -13.90
CA ALA A 194 -25.25 11.33 -14.18
C ALA A 194 -24.74 12.00 -15.47
N ALA A 195 -23.41 12.10 -15.63
CA ALA A 195 -22.77 12.63 -16.83
C ALA A 195 -23.13 11.80 -18.07
N SER A 196 -23.12 10.47 -17.96
CA SER A 196 -23.50 9.56 -19.05
C SER A 196 -24.98 9.71 -19.45
N ARG A 197 -25.88 9.84 -18.46
CA ARG A 197 -27.31 10.09 -18.71
C ARG A 197 -27.57 11.43 -19.39
N LYS A 198 -26.74 12.44 -19.11
CA LYS A 198 -26.82 13.79 -19.68
C LYS A 198 -25.86 14.01 -20.86
N TRP A 199 -25.26 12.95 -21.40
CA TRP A 199 -24.21 13.05 -22.43
C TRP A 199 -24.65 13.84 -23.68
N LYS A 200 -25.92 13.71 -24.08
CA LYS A 200 -26.49 14.40 -25.26
C LYS A 200 -26.91 15.85 -24.99
N THR A 201 -26.95 16.29 -23.74
CA THR A 201 -27.34 17.65 -23.37
C THR A 201 -26.19 18.61 -23.69
N LYS A 202 -26.50 19.70 -24.39
CA LYS A 202 -25.55 20.79 -24.65
C LYS A 202 -25.68 21.83 -23.54
N ARG A 203 -24.55 22.16 -22.89
CA ARG A 203 -24.43 23.30 -21.98
C ARG A 203 -24.57 24.58 -22.80
N LYS A 204 -25.45 25.49 -22.40
CA LYS A 204 -25.46 26.86 -22.95
C LYS A 204 -24.38 27.68 -22.23
N GLU A 205 -23.68 28.55 -22.95
CA GLU A 205 -22.73 29.49 -22.32
C GLU A 205 -23.46 30.34 -21.27
N GLY A 206 -22.88 30.44 -20.07
CA GLY A 206 -23.46 31.18 -18.94
C GLY A 206 -24.46 30.43 -18.07
N GLU A 207 -24.76 29.16 -18.34
CA GLU A 207 -25.66 28.34 -17.52
C GLU A 207 -24.97 27.93 -16.21
N ALA A 208 -25.56 28.30 -15.07
CA ALA A 208 -25.02 28.04 -13.74
C ALA A 208 -25.06 26.53 -13.43
N LEU A 209 -23.92 25.99 -12.97
CA LEU A 209 -23.83 24.60 -12.53
C LEU A 209 -24.47 24.46 -11.13
N TYR A 210 -25.11 23.31 -10.89
CA TYR A 210 -25.76 23.03 -9.62
C TYR A 210 -24.76 22.88 -8.47
N GLU A 211 -24.91 23.71 -7.44
CA GLU A 211 -24.18 23.62 -6.17
C GLU A 211 -25.13 24.00 -5.03
N VAL A 212 -24.90 23.45 -3.83
CA VAL A 212 -25.75 23.75 -2.65
C VAL A 212 -25.51 25.19 -2.18
N GLU A 213 -26.54 25.91 -1.74
CA GLU A 213 -26.39 27.27 -1.18
C GLU A 213 -25.65 27.25 0.18
N GLY A 214 -24.81 28.26 0.44
CA GLY A 214 -24.02 28.40 1.68
C GLY A 214 -22.52 28.13 1.53
N THR A 215 -21.77 28.10 2.63
CA THR A 215 -20.30 27.85 2.64
C THR A 215 -19.93 26.38 2.72
N GLN A 216 -20.87 25.52 3.12
CA GLN A 216 -20.66 24.07 3.23
C GLN A 216 -21.07 23.34 1.94
N SER A 217 -20.34 22.28 1.61
CA SER A 217 -20.71 21.40 0.48
C SER A 217 -21.87 20.47 0.84
N ALA A 218 -22.48 19.82 -0.16
CA ALA A 218 -23.42 18.71 0.08
C ALA A 218 -22.82 17.54 0.90
N ILE A 219 -21.49 17.51 1.02
CA ILE A 219 -20.72 16.51 1.73
C ILE A 219 -20.44 17.05 3.12
N LYS A 220 -21.06 16.42 4.13
CA LYS A 220 -20.86 16.78 5.54
C LYS A 220 -19.37 16.73 5.89
N GLY A 221 -18.82 17.88 6.29
CA GLY A 221 -17.41 18.01 6.69
C GLY A 221 -16.42 18.31 5.57
N SER A 222 -16.87 18.52 4.32
CA SER A 222 -15.99 18.92 3.20
C SER A 222 -16.22 20.37 2.80
N ARG A 223 -15.13 21.07 2.50
CA ARG A 223 -15.15 22.40 1.85
C ARG A 223 -15.67 22.29 0.41
N LYS A 224 -16.18 23.40 -0.13
CA LYS A 224 -16.54 23.50 -1.55
C LYS A 224 -15.29 23.57 -2.41
N ILE A 225 -15.33 22.93 -3.57
CA ILE A 225 -14.22 22.92 -4.53
C ILE A 225 -14.59 23.83 -5.71
N LEU A 226 -13.66 24.69 -6.11
CA LEU A 226 -13.84 25.59 -7.25
C LEU A 226 -13.93 24.79 -8.56
N HIS A 227 -14.78 25.25 -9.47
CA HIS A 227 -14.97 24.62 -10.77
C HIS A 227 -13.71 24.75 -11.65
N THR A 228 -13.34 23.66 -12.34
CA THR A 228 -12.26 23.68 -13.33
C THR A 228 -12.76 23.29 -14.72
N ASP A 229 -12.25 23.94 -15.77
CA ASP A 229 -12.70 23.72 -17.16
C ASP A 229 -12.24 22.38 -17.78
N GLU A 230 -11.43 21.60 -17.06
CA GLU A 230 -10.95 20.30 -17.54
C GLU A 230 -12.02 19.22 -17.38
N PHE A 231 -12.01 18.23 -18.27
CA PHE A 231 -13.00 17.15 -18.31
C PHE A 231 -14.44 17.67 -18.37
N GLY A 232 -14.73 18.67 -19.21
CA GLY A 232 -16.05 19.29 -19.31
C GLY A 232 -17.21 18.36 -19.67
N CYS A 233 -16.94 17.11 -20.07
CA CYS A 233 -17.97 16.09 -20.20
C CYS A 233 -18.61 15.71 -18.85
N LEU A 234 -17.85 15.78 -17.75
CA LEU A 234 -18.32 15.46 -16.40
C LEU A 234 -19.17 16.59 -15.80
N ASP A 235 -18.98 17.84 -16.24
CA ASP A 235 -19.80 18.98 -15.82
C ASP A 235 -21.28 18.79 -16.15
N LYS A 236 -21.57 17.94 -17.14
CA LYS A 236 -22.94 17.56 -17.50
C LYS A 236 -23.69 16.91 -16.34
N ALA A 237 -23.01 16.30 -15.38
CA ALA A 237 -23.63 15.76 -14.16
C ALA A 237 -24.24 16.85 -13.27
N ALA A 238 -23.68 18.07 -13.31
CA ALA A 238 -24.12 19.22 -12.52
C ALA A 238 -25.06 20.18 -13.29
N LEU A 239 -25.46 19.85 -14.53
CA LEU A 239 -26.45 20.64 -15.28
C LEU A 239 -27.87 20.34 -14.79
N ILE A 240 -28.64 21.38 -14.46
CA ILE A 240 -30.06 21.25 -14.10
C ILE A 240 -30.87 21.04 -15.38
N THR A 241 -31.68 19.98 -15.46
CA THR A 241 -32.61 19.74 -16.56
C THR A 241 -34.06 19.80 -16.08
N GLU A 242 -35.03 20.06 -16.95
CA GLU A 242 -36.46 20.18 -16.58
C GLU A 242 -36.99 18.96 -15.81
N ARG A 243 -36.48 17.78 -16.13
CA ARG A 243 -36.85 16.52 -15.46
C ARG A 243 -36.21 16.36 -14.07
N ASP A 244 -35.38 17.30 -13.62
CA ASP A 244 -34.76 17.29 -12.29
C ASP A 244 -35.56 18.14 -11.28
N GLY A 245 -36.65 18.80 -11.72
CA GLY A 245 -37.53 19.67 -10.92
C GLY A 245 -38.51 18.95 -9.97
N GLY A 246 -38.11 17.83 -9.37
CA GLY A 246 -38.87 17.15 -8.33
C GLY A 246 -38.51 17.60 -6.91
N THR A 247 -39.38 17.33 -5.92
CA THR A 247 -39.20 17.67 -4.49
C THR A 247 -37.95 17.07 -3.83
N ARG A 248 -37.27 16.13 -4.49
CA ARG A 248 -36.02 15.51 -4.04
C ARG A 248 -35.12 15.24 -5.26
N ALA A 249 -33.98 15.92 -5.35
CA ALA A 249 -33.00 15.67 -6.41
C ALA A 249 -32.45 14.24 -6.29
N ASP A 250 -32.52 13.46 -7.38
CA ASP A 250 -31.94 12.11 -7.45
C ASP A 250 -30.40 12.22 -7.56
N PRO A 251 -29.63 11.72 -6.56
CA PRO A 251 -28.17 11.79 -6.58
C PRO A 251 -27.52 11.09 -7.77
N TRP A 252 -28.22 10.16 -8.43
CA TRP A 252 -27.73 9.45 -9.62
C TRP A 252 -27.97 10.18 -10.94
N ARG A 253 -28.57 11.37 -10.88
CA ARG A 253 -28.93 12.16 -12.06
C ARG A 253 -28.53 13.63 -11.96
N LEU A 254 -28.49 14.18 -10.75
CA LEU A 254 -28.00 15.53 -10.47
C LEU A 254 -26.95 15.46 -9.37
N CYS A 255 -25.72 15.87 -9.67
CA CYS A 255 -24.61 15.93 -8.73
C CYS A 255 -24.17 17.39 -8.54
N THR A 256 -23.57 17.72 -7.40
CA THR A 256 -23.02 19.07 -7.19
C THR A 256 -21.69 19.27 -7.90
N VAL A 257 -21.31 20.53 -8.17
CA VAL A 257 -19.97 20.87 -8.70
C VAL A 257 -18.87 20.25 -7.84
N THR A 258 -18.98 20.33 -6.52
CA THR A 258 -18.01 19.72 -5.59
C THR A 258 -17.85 18.21 -5.84
N GLN A 259 -18.94 17.46 -6.04
CA GLN A 259 -18.85 16.02 -6.35
C GLN A 259 -18.20 15.77 -7.72
N VAL A 260 -18.50 16.61 -8.72
CA VAL A 260 -17.90 16.52 -10.04
C VAL A 260 -16.39 16.77 -9.98
N GLU A 261 -15.95 17.77 -9.24
CA GLU A 261 -14.53 18.08 -9.06
C GLU A 261 -13.80 16.99 -8.24
N GLU A 262 -14.44 16.35 -7.24
CA GLU A 262 -13.92 15.14 -6.58
C GLU A 262 -13.64 14.03 -7.61
N ALA A 263 -14.56 13.79 -8.55
CA ALA A 263 -14.38 12.77 -9.60
C ALA A 263 -13.28 13.14 -10.60
N LYS A 264 -13.23 14.40 -11.04
CA LYS A 264 -12.15 14.93 -11.91
C LYS A 264 -10.78 14.80 -11.26
N CYS A 265 -10.68 15.06 -9.96
CA CYS A 265 -9.46 14.89 -9.19
C CYS A 265 -8.91 13.46 -9.30
N ILE A 266 -9.77 12.45 -9.13
CA ILE A 266 -9.37 11.04 -9.27
C ILE A 266 -8.86 10.78 -10.69
N LEU A 267 -9.58 11.24 -11.73
CA LEU A 267 -9.15 11.07 -13.12
C LEU A 267 -7.79 11.71 -13.42
N ARG A 268 -7.48 12.87 -12.82
CA ARG A 268 -6.15 13.52 -12.96
C ARG A 268 -5.04 12.68 -12.33
N MET A 269 -5.32 12.01 -11.21
CA MET A 269 -4.33 11.19 -10.49
C MET A 269 -4.12 9.80 -11.11
N LEU A 270 -5.13 9.27 -11.84
CA LEU A 270 -5.10 7.91 -12.41
C LEU A 270 -3.86 7.60 -13.28
N PRO A 271 -3.42 8.45 -14.22
CA PRO A 271 -2.25 8.13 -15.05
C PRO A 271 -0.97 7.93 -14.23
N ILE A 272 -0.73 8.78 -13.23
CA ILE A 272 0.41 8.66 -12.32
C ILE A 272 0.28 7.39 -11.48
N TRP A 273 -0.92 7.12 -10.97
CA TRP A 273 -1.23 5.93 -10.19
C TRP A 273 -1.02 4.62 -10.98
N LEU A 274 -1.31 4.60 -12.28
CA LEU A 274 -1.04 3.43 -13.11
C LEU A 274 0.47 3.12 -13.21
N CYS A 275 1.32 4.15 -13.28
CA CYS A 275 2.77 3.96 -13.33
C CYS A 275 3.31 3.33 -12.03
N THR A 276 2.72 3.65 -10.87
CA THR A 276 3.16 3.06 -9.58
C THR A 276 2.91 1.55 -9.48
N ILE A 277 2.10 0.97 -10.38
CA ILE A 277 1.88 -0.48 -10.45
C ILE A 277 3.17 -1.20 -10.87
N ILE A 278 3.94 -0.66 -11.81
CA ILE A 278 5.19 -1.29 -12.27
C ILE A 278 6.26 -1.24 -11.16
N TYR A 279 6.34 -0.15 -10.41
CA TYR A 279 7.15 -0.11 -9.20
C TYR A 279 6.75 -1.20 -8.20
N SER A 280 5.44 -1.40 -7.99
CA SER A 280 4.96 -2.45 -7.09
C SER A 280 5.41 -3.84 -7.53
N VAL A 281 5.52 -4.11 -8.84
CA VAL A 281 6.09 -5.36 -9.37
C VAL A 281 7.56 -5.53 -8.95
N VAL A 282 8.37 -4.47 -9.04
CA VAL A 282 9.78 -4.46 -8.60
C VAL A 282 9.87 -4.81 -7.12
N PHE A 283 9.06 -4.16 -6.30
CA PHE A 283 9.02 -4.38 -4.86
C PHE A 283 8.60 -5.82 -4.50
N THR A 284 7.60 -6.38 -5.19
CA THR A 284 7.15 -7.77 -4.97
C THR A 284 8.26 -8.80 -5.16
N GLN A 285 9.27 -8.55 -6.02
CA GLN A 285 10.35 -9.51 -6.24
C GLN A 285 11.18 -9.76 -4.98
N MET A 286 11.25 -8.78 -4.07
CA MET A 286 11.98 -8.89 -2.81
C MET A 286 11.47 -10.03 -1.93
N ALA A 287 10.14 -10.24 -1.91
CA ALA A 287 9.49 -11.27 -1.10
C ALA A 287 9.37 -12.62 -1.83
N SER A 288 9.67 -12.68 -3.13
CA SER A 288 9.57 -13.91 -3.93
C SER A 288 10.92 -14.31 -4.54
N LEU A 289 11.23 -13.86 -5.76
CA LEU A 289 12.38 -14.34 -6.51
C LEU A 289 13.72 -14.00 -5.86
N PHE A 290 13.81 -12.94 -5.05
CA PHE A 290 15.04 -12.67 -4.29
C PHE A 290 15.29 -13.74 -3.22
N VAL A 291 14.23 -14.24 -2.59
CA VAL A 291 14.31 -15.34 -1.62
C VAL A 291 14.71 -16.63 -2.33
N GLU A 292 14.05 -16.95 -3.44
CA GLU A 292 14.39 -18.11 -4.28
C GLU A 292 15.83 -18.05 -4.82
N GLN A 293 16.30 -16.87 -5.21
CA GLN A 293 17.70 -16.64 -5.59
C GLN A 293 18.66 -16.91 -4.43
N GLY A 294 18.32 -16.44 -3.23
CA GLY A 294 19.16 -16.60 -2.04
C GLY A 294 19.21 -18.04 -1.54
N ASP A 295 18.15 -18.81 -1.76
CA ASP A 295 18.03 -20.22 -1.38
C ASP A 295 18.99 -21.14 -2.17
N VAL A 296 19.40 -20.72 -3.38
CA VAL A 296 20.40 -21.43 -4.20
C VAL A 296 21.81 -20.82 -4.10
N MET A 297 22.07 -20.03 -3.05
CA MET A 297 23.36 -19.42 -2.74
C MET A 297 23.94 -20.01 -1.45
N ASN A 298 25.26 -19.88 -1.27
CA ASN A 298 25.89 -20.29 -0.02
C ASN A 298 25.49 -19.33 1.12
N ALA A 299 24.60 -19.82 1.99
CA ALA A 299 24.06 -19.08 3.12
C ALA A 299 24.72 -19.43 4.47
N TYR A 300 25.87 -20.11 4.46
CA TYR A 300 26.59 -20.48 5.68
C TYR A 300 27.52 -19.37 6.18
N ILE A 301 27.36 -18.99 7.45
CA ILE A 301 28.28 -18.12 8.21
C ILE A 301 28.98 -18.99 9.26
N GLY A 302 30.13 -19.57 8.88
CA GLY A 302 30.76 -20.61 9.70
C GLY A 302 29.85 -21.82 9.84
N ASN A 303 29.34 -22.07 11.06
CA ASN A 303 28.42 -23.19 11.35
C ASN A 303 26.93 -22.81 11.31
N PHE A 304 26.60 -21.54 11.14
CA PHE A 304 25.22 -21.06 11.15
C PHE A 304 24.67 -20.97 9.73
N HIS A 305 23.50 -21.57 9.49
CA HIS A 305 22.75 -21.43 8.24
C HIS A 305 21.82 -20.22 8.35
N LEU A 306 22.05 -19.20 7.51
CA LEU A 306 21.20 -18.01 7.45
C LEU A 306 20.02 -18.28 6.51
N PRO A 307 18.75 -18.18 6.97
CA PRO A 307 17.60 -18.32 6.08
C PRO A 307 17.60 -17.25 4.98
N ALA A 308 17.32 -17.64 3.73
CA ALA A 308 17.35 -16.71 2.59
C ALA A 308 16.38 -15.53 2.77
N ALA A 309 15.18 -15.78 3.31
CA ALA A 309 14.18 -14.75 3.58
C ALA A 309 14.63 -13.70 4.61
N SER A 310 15.59 -14.03 5.50
CA SER A 310 16.15 -13.08 6.46
C SER A 310 17.03 -11.99 5.82
N MET A 311 17.37 -12.11 4.52
CA MET A 311 18.06 -11.05 3.77
C MET A 311 17.23 -9.75 3.69
N SER A 312 15.91 -9.83 3.88
CA SER A 312 15.02 -8.66 4.05
C SER A 312 15.44 -7.71 5.20
N VAL A 313 16.27 -8.16 6.15
CA VAL A 313 16.82 -7.27 7.19
C VAL A 313 17.68 -6.15 6.58
N PHE A 314 18.40 -6.41 5.49
CA PHE A 314 19.21 -5.36 4.83
C PHE A 314 18.35 -4.28 4.18
N ASP A 315 17.17 -4.65 3.68
CA ASP A 315 16.16 -3.70 3.21
C ASP A 315 15.66 -2.80 4.36
N ILE A 316 15.25 -3.39 5.49
CA ILE A 316 14.83 -2.64 6.69
C ILE A 316 15.93 -1.68 7.18
N CYS A 317 17.18 -2.15 7.25
CA CYS A 317 18.32 -1.31 7.61
C CYS A 317 18.52 -0.16 6.60
N SER A 318 18.36 -0.43 5.31
CA SER A 318 18.41 0.58 4.25
C SER A 318 17.32 1.63 4.42
N VAL A 319 16.06 1.21 4.65
CA VAL A 319 14.92 2.12 4.91
C VAL A 319 15.21 3.03 6.10
N LEU A 320 15.68 2.48 7.23
CA LEU A 320 16.01 3.27 8.42
C LEU A 320 17.12 4.29 8.15
N LEU A 321 18.20 3.86 7.47
CA LEU A 321 19.33 4.71 7.13
C LEU A 321 18.92 5.81 6.13
N CYS A 322 18.27 5.45 5.04
CA CYS A 322 17.81 6.35 4.00
C CYS A 322 16.78 7.35 4.54
N THR A 323 15.91 6.95 5.48
CA THR A 323 14.98 7.89 6.10
C THR A 323 15.71 8.90 7.00
N GLY A 324 16.72 8.46 7.74
CA GLY A 324 17.61 9.35 8.50
C GLY A 324 18.32 10.36 7.61
N ILE A 325 18.92 9.88 6.51
CA ILE A 325 19.60 10.70 5.50
C ILE A 325 18.62 11.67 4.84
N TYR A 326 17.43 11.20 4.43
CA TYR A 326 16.42 12.01 3.79
C TYR A 326 16.08 13.23 4.64
N ARG A 327 15.80 12.99 5.92
CA ARG A 327 15.38 14.05 6.83
C ARG A 327 16.50 14.98 7.28
N GLN A 328 17.66 14.43 7.63
CA GLN A 328 18.75 15.22 8.21
C GLN A 328 19.63 15.90 7.17
N LEU A 329 19.73 15.32 5.97
CA LEU A 329 20.62 15.81 4.92
C LEU A 329 19.84 16.28 3.70
N LEU A 330 18.94 15.46 3.14
CA LEU A 330 18.30 15.81 1.85
C LEU A 330 17.31 16.96 1.97
N ILE A 331 16.46 17.01 2.99
CA ILE A 331 15.54 18.14 3.21
C ILE A 331 16.29 19.47 3.33
N PRO A 332 17.23 19.66 4.28
CA PRO A 332 17.90 20.95 4.42
C PRO A 332 18.76 21.30 3.20
N LEU A 333 19.35 20.31 2.52
CA LEU A 333 20.09 20.54 1.28
C LEU A 333 19.15 20.95 0.13
N ALA A 334 18.01 20.28 -0.02
CA ALA A 334 17.02 20.59 -1.04
C ALA A 334 16.42 21.98 -0.83
N CYS A 335 16.12 22.37 0.41
CA CYS A 335 15.65 23.73 0.72
C CYS A 335 16.72 24.78 0.37
N ARG A 336 18.00 24.50 0.65
CA ARG A 336 19.12 25.40 0.32
C ARG A 336 19.38 25.53 -1.17
N LEU A 337 19.31 24.43 -1.92
CA LEU A 337 19.63 24.40 -3.35
C LEU A 337 18.45 24.80 -4.24
N SER A 338 17.24 24.43 -3.88
CA SER A 338 16.02 24.67 -4.66
C SER A 338 15.41 26.05 -4.39
N GLY A 339 15.77 26.70 -3.27
CA GLY A 339 15.14 27.95 -2.82
C GLY A 339 13.66 27.80 -2.40
N ASN A 340 13.12 26.57 -2.45
CA ASN A 340 11.75 26.24 -2.06
C ASN A 340 11.74 25.74 -0.60
N PRO A 341 10.94 26.35 0.30
CA PRO A 341 10.85 25.92 1.70
C PRO A 341 10.34 24.48 1.87
N LYS A 342 9.59 23.93 0.90
CA LYS A 342 9.07 22.55 0.92
C LYS A 342 10.05 21.49 0.38
N GLY A 343 11.21 21.87 -0.15
CA GLY A 343 12.22 20.93 -0.65
C GLY A 343 11.91 20.32 -2.04
N MET A 344 12.09 19.00 -2.18
CA MET A 344 11.79 18.26 -3.42
C MET A 344 10.28 18.06 -3.61
N THR A 345 9.79 18.10 -4.84
CA THR A 345 8.35 17.85 -5.09
C THR A 345 8.02 16.36 -4.96
N GLU A 346 6.77 16.04 -4.59
CA GLU A 346 6.33 14.64 -4.46
C GLU A 346 6.54 13.81 -5.73
N LEU A 347 6.27 14.40 -6.90
CA LEU A 347 6.51 13.75 -8.19
C LEU A 347 8.01 13.51 -8.45
N GLN A 348 8.88 14.43 -8.05
CA GLN A 348 10.33 14.21 -8.18
C GLN A 348 10.79 13.06 -7.27
N ARG A 349 10.27 12.97 -6.05
CA ARG A 349 10.59 11.88 -5.11
C ARG A 349 10.15 10.53 -5.66
N MET A 350 8.91 10.42 -6.14
CA MET A 350 8.41 9.21 -6.80
C MET A 350 9.27 8.82 -8.01
N GLY A 351 9.66 9.79 -8.85
CA GLY A 351 10.55 9.56 -9.98
C GLY A 351 11.92 9.01 -9.59
N ILE A 352 12.53 9.53 -8.50
CA ILE A 352 13.78 8.98 -7.96
C ILE A 352 13.59 7.54 -7.48
N GLY A 353 12.47 7.26 -6.81
CA GLY A 353 12.13 5.90 -6.39
C GLY A 353 12.08 4.91 -7.56
N LEU A 354 11.46 5.29 -8.70
CA LEU A 354 11.45 4.45 -9.92
C LEU A 354 12.86 4.15 -10.43
N VAL A 355 13.73 5.17 -10.48
CA VAL A 355 15.11 5.00 -10.97
C VAL A 355 15.92 4.09 -10.06
N ILE A 356 15.83 4.27 -8.74
CA ILE A 356 16.55 3.41 -7.78
C ILE A 356 16.00 1.98 -7.84
N GLY A 357 14.68 1.80 -7.95
CA GLY A 357 14.06 0.48 -8.11
C GLY A 357 14.51 -0.22 -9.40
N MET A 358 14.63 0.51 -10.51
CA MET A 358 15.21 0.00 -11.77
C MET A 358 16.66 -0.47 -11.57
N LEU A 359 17.49 0.33 -10.87
CA LEU A 359 18.86 -0.06 -10.55
C LEU A 359 18.92 -1.31 -9.66
N ALA A 360 17.95 -1.51 -8.77
CA ALA A 360 17.85 -2.71 -7.96
C ALA A 360 17.62 -3.97 -8.81
N MET A 361 16.75 -3.90 -9.82
CA MET A 361 16.53 -5.01 -10.77
C MET A 361 17.76 -5.29 -11.62
N VAL A 362 18.49 -4.25 -12.04
CA VAL A 362 19.78 -4.43 -12.74
C VAL A 362 20.80 -5.10 -11.83
N ALA A 363 20.91 -4.67 -10.57
CA ALA A 363 21.79 -5.30 -9.59
C ALA A 363 21.44 -6.78 -9.38
N ALA A 364 20.15 -7.11 -9.23
CA ALA A 364 19.69 -8.49 -9.09
C ALA A 364 20.00 -9.36 -10.32
N GLY A 365 19.80 -8.81 -11.52
CA GLY A 365 20.18 -9.46 -12.78
C GLY A 365 21.69 -9.74 -12.86
N LEU A 366 22.53 -8.77 -12.47
CA LEU A 366 23.99 -8.93 -12.47
C LEU A 366 24.46 -9.96 -11.43
N THR A 367 23.88 -9.94 -10.23
CA THR A 367 24.12 -10.94 -9.19
C THR A 367 23.78 -12.33 -9.72
N GLU A 368 22.66 -12.48 -10.43
CA GLU A 368 22.25 -13.77 -10.99
C GLU A 368 23.18 -14.26 -12.11
N VAL A 369 23.63 -13.36 -12.99
CA VAL A 369 24.63 -13.69 -14.02
C VAL A 369 25.92 -14.20 -13.37
N GLN A 370 26.32 -13.62 -12.24
CA GLN A 370 27.52 -14.03 -11.54
C GLN A 370 27.33 -15.34 -10.76
N ARG A 371 26.14 -15.56 -10.20
CA ARG A 371 25.75 -16.81 -9.52
C ARG A 371 25.79 -17.98 -10.47
N LEU A 372 25.18 -17.84 -11.66
CA LEU A 372 25.13 -18.87 -12.71
C LEU A 372 26.53 -19.30 -13.19
N LYS A 373 27.54 -18.43 -13.13
CA LYS A 373 28.94 -18.79 -13.45
C LYS A 373 29.64 -19.63 -12.39
N ARG A 374 29.08 -19.71 -11.18
CA ARG A 374 29.64 -20.39 -10.00
C ARG A 374 28.77 -21.54 -9.51
N VAL A 375 27.93 -22.06 -10.39
CA VAL A 375 27.12 -23.26 -10.15
C VAL A 375 28.04 -24.48 -10.25
N VAL A 376 28.00 -25.33 -9.23
CA VAL A 376 28.74 -26.60 -9.21
C VAL A 376 27.82 -27.71 -9.73
N PRO A 377 28.24 -28.48 -10.76
CA PRO A 377 27.43 -29.57 -11.28
C PRO A 377 27.08 -30.59 -10.18
N GLY A 378 25.78 -30.91 -10.06
CA GLY A 378 25.28 -31.87 -9.08
C GLY A 378 25.04 -31.31 -7.66
N GLN A 379 25.26 -30.02 -7.43
CA GLN A 379 24.87 -29.34 -6.20
C GLN A 379 23.69 -28.39 -6.46
N ARG A 380 22.80 -28.28 -5.46
CA ARG A 380 21.71 -27.28 -5.47
C ARG A 380 22.27 -25.88 -5.27
N ASP A 381 23.21 -25.75 -4.35
CA ASP A 381 23.74 -24.46 -3.93
C ASP A 381 24.92 -24.04 -4.81
N SER A 382 25.01 -22.76 -5.15
CA SER A 382 26.18 -22.17 -5.78
C SER A 382 27.26 -21.82 -4.75
N GLU A 383 28.52 -21.75 -5.17
CA GLU A 383 29.63 -21.32 -4.28
C GLU A 383 29.54 -19.84 -3.88
N MET A 384 28.61 -19.09 -4.46
CA MET A 384 28.46 -17.66 -4.25
C MET A 384 27.79 -17.37 -2.92
N SER A 385 28.42 -16.56 -2.07
CA SER A 385 27.85 -16.15 -0.79
C SER A 385 26.58 -15.32 -0.97
N ILE A 386 25.55 -15.62 -0.16
CA ILE A 386 24.27 -14.91 -0.11
C ILE A 386 24.41 -13.38 0.07
N PHE A 387 25.48 -12.91 0.70
CA PHE A 387 25.74 -11.47 0.90
C PHE A 387 25.93 -10.67 -0.40
N TRP A 388 26.14 -11.33 -1.54
CA TRP A 388 26.11 -10.66 -2.84
C TRP A 388 24.73 -10.09 -3.21
N GLN A 389 23.66 -10.47 -2.51
CA GLN A 389 22.34 -9.85 -2.65
C GLN A 389 22.20 -8.54 -1.85
N ILE A 390 23.18 -8.13 -1.03
CA ILE A 390 23.06 -6.86 -0.28
C ILE A 390 22.74 -5.66 -1.19
N PRO A 391 23.38 -5.45 -2.37
CA PRO A 391 23.09 -4.30 -3.22
C PRO A 391 21.64 -4.23 -3.69
N GLN A 392 21.03 -5.35 -4.10
CA GLN A 392 19.64 -5.33 -4.58
C GLN A 392 18.64 -5.05 -3.44
N TYR A 393 18.85 -5.61 -2.24
CA TYR A 393 18.01 -5.32 -1.06
C TYR A 393 18.18 -3.87 -0.60
N VAL A 394 19.41 -3.35 -0.53
CA VAL A 394 19.68 -1.97 -0.13
C VAL A 394 19.06 -0.97 -1.12
N LEU A 395 19.16 -1.23 -2.43
CA LEU A 395 18.55 -0.37 -3.45
C LEU A 395 17.02 -0.42 -3.39
N VAL A 396 16.40 -1.58 -3.19
CA VAL A 396 14.95 -1.68 -2.98
C VAL A 396 14.52 -0.83 -1.77
N GLY A 397 15.17 -0.99 -0.62
CA GLY A 397 14.82 -0.22 0.59
C GLY A 397 15.06 1.28 0.44
N ALA A 398 16.11 1.69 -0.27
CA ALA A 398 16.32 3.10 -0.60
C ALA A 398 15.21 3.62 -1.52
N SER A 399 14.82 2.84 -2.54
CA SER A 399 13.75 3.21 -3.47
C SER A 399 12.38 3.34 -2.80
N GLU A 400 12.12 2.51 -1.77
CA GLU A 400 10.88 2.53 -1.00
C GLU A 400 10.69 3.86 -0.27
N VAL A 401 11.73 4.38 0.38
CA VAL A 401 11.66 5.67 1.10
C VAL A 401 11.26 6.82 0.18
N PHE A 402 11.76 6.84 -1.06
CA PHE A 402 11.42 7.88 -2.02
C PHE A 402 10.06 7.66 -2.68
N MET A 403 9.77 6.43 -3.09
CA MET A 403 8.53 6.10 -3.79
C MET A 403 7.33 6.11 -2.84
N TYR A 404 7.36 5.31 -1.77
CA TYR A 404 6.18 5.10 -0.93
C TYR A 404 5.76 6.37 -0.21
N VAL A 405 6.73 7.10 0.36
CA VAL A 405 6.43 8.36 1.04
C VAL A 405 5.93 9.40 0.03
N GLY A 406 6.57 9.53 -1.13
CA GLY A 406 6.12 10.45 -2.18
C GLY A 406 4.73 10.09 -2.72
N GLN A 407 4.44 8.81 -2.91
CA GLN A 407 3.15 8.29 -3.35
C GLN A 407 2.05 8.64 -2.35
N LEU A 408 2.32 8.44 -1.06
CA LEU A 408 1.38 8.68 0.02
C LEU A 408 1.10 10.17 0.23
N GLU A 409 2.14 11.00 0.24
CA GLU A 409 2.02 12.46 0.34
C GLU A 409 1.34 13.05 -0.91
N PHE A 410 1.64 12.53 -2.10
CA PHE A 410 0.96 12.94 -3.34
C PHE A 410 -0.54 12.62 -3.32
N PHE A 411 -0.92 11.36 -3.09
CA PHE A 411 -2.34 10.98 -3.15
C PHE A 411 -3.17 11.55 -2.00
N ASN A 412 -2.59 11.73 -0.82
CA ASN A 412 -3.29 12.38 0.29
C ASN A 412 -3.34 13.90 0.15
N GLY A 413 -2.25 14.52 -0.31
CA GLY A 413 -2.17 15.96 -0.47
C GLY A 413 -2.95 16.50 -1.67
N GLN A 414 -3.17 15.69 -2.70
CA GLN A 414 -3.98 16.06 -3.87
C GLN A 414 -5.44 15.61 -3.78
N ALA A 415 -5.82 14.79 -2.78
CA ALA A 415 -7.19 14.36 -2.60
C ALA A 415 -7.98 15.37 -1.73
N PRO A 416 -9.14 15.87 -2.21
CA PRO A 416 -10.05 16.68 -1.41
C PRO A 416 -10.48 15.99 -0.10
N ASP A 417 -10.87 16.78 0.89
CA ASP A 417 -11.30 16.32 2.23
C ASP A 417 -12.31 15.16 2.16
N GLY A 418 -13.28 15.25 1.25
CA GLY A 418 -14.32 14.24 1.06
C GLY A 418 -13.86 12.91 0.46
N ILE A 419 -12.70 12.84 -0.21
CA ILE A 419 -12.14 11.61 -0.81
C ILE A 419 -10.71 11.29 -0.36
N LYS A 420 -10.20 11.95 0.68
CA LYS A 420 -8.83 11.76 1.19
C LYS A 420 -8.51 10.30 1.56
N SER A 421 -9.47 9.59 2.16
CA SER A 421 -9.33 8.15 2.46
C SER A 421 -9.24 7.27 1.21
N LEU A 422 -9.88 7.68 0.10
CA LEU A 422 -9.75 7.01 -1.19
C LEU A 422 -8.36 7.23 -1.79
N GLY A 423 -7.75 8.40 -1.59
CA GLY A 423 -6.35 8.69 -1.96
C GLY A 423 -5.37 7.71 -1.32
N SER A 424 -5.42 7.55 0.01
CA SER A 424 -4.64 6.51 0.71
C SER A 424 -4.93 5.08 0.21
N SER A 425 -6.20 4.77 -0.11
CA SER A 425 -6.58 3.45 -0.62
C SER A 425 -5.99 3.13 -1.99
N LEU A 426 -5.82 4.14 -2.86
CA LEU A 426 -5.19 3.97 -4.17
C LEU A 426 -3.74 3.48 -4.04
N CYS A 427 -3.00 3.94 -3.02
CA CYS A 427 -1.65 3.45 -2.74
C CYS A 427 -1.63 1.94 -2.48
N MET A 428 -2.51 1.45 -1.60
CA MET A 428 -2.64 0.01 -1.30
C MET A 428 -3.13 -0.80 -2.51
N MET A 429 -4.05 -0.21 -3.29
CA MET A 429 -4.54 -0.83 -4.53
C MET A 429 -3.44 -1.01 -5.57
N SER A 430 -2.49 -0.06 -5.66
CA SER A 430 -1.32 -0.17 -6.54
C SER A 430 -0.45 -1.37 -6.18
N ILE A 431 -0.20 -1.60 -4.88
CA ILE A 431 0.57 -2.74 -4.39
C ILE A 431 -0.14 -4.07 -4.73
N SER A 432 -1.45 -4.13 -4.51
CA SER A 432 -2.24 -5.32 -4.84
C SER A 432 -2.22 -5.64 -6.35
N LEU A 433 -2.43 -4.63 -7.20
CA LEU A 433 -2.33 -4.81 -8.65
C LEU A 433 -0.93 -5.17 -9.10
N GLY A 434 0.11 -4.61 -8.47
CA GLY A 434 1.50 -4.98 -8.73
C GLY A 434 1.77 -6.47 -8.49
N ASN A 435 1.24 -7.03 -7.39
CA ASN A 435 1.35 -8.47 -7.12
C ASN A 435 0.65 -9.33 -8.20
N PHE A 436 -0.54 -8.93 -8.65
CA PHE A 436 -1.24 -9.63 -9.73
C PHE A 436 -0.46 -9.53 -11.05
N VAL A 437 0.04 -8.35 -11.41
CA VAL A 437 0.85 -8.12 -12.61
C VAL A 437 2.14 -8.93 -12.54
N SER A 438 2.81 -8.99 -11.39
CA SER A 438 4.00 -9.81 -11.17
C SER A 438 3.71 -11.29 -11.44
N SER A 439 2.63 -11.83 -10.86
CA SER A 439 2.20 -13.22 -11.10
C SER A 439 1.85 -13.47 -12.57
N MET A 440 1.17 -12.54 -13.22
CA MET A 440 0.89 -12.63 -14.65
C MET A 440 2.16 -12.61 -15.50
N LEU A 441 3.14 -11.77 -15.16
CA LEU A 441 4.44 -11.69 -15.85
C LEU A 441 5.21 -13.01 -15.74
N VAL A 442 5.30 -13.59 -14.53
CA VAL A 442 5.95 -14.89 -14.33
C VAL A 442 5.27 -15.97 -15.17
N ASN A 443 3.95 -16.08 -15.11
CA ASN A 443 3.19 -17.08 -15.88
C ASN A 443 3.34 -16.89 -17.40
N MET A 444 3.29 -15.65 -17.88
CA MET A 444 3.48 -15.31 -19.29
C MET A 444 4.89 -15.65 -19.76
N VAL A 445 5.92 -15.26 -19.01
CA VAL A 445 7.32 -15.55 -19.34
C VAL A 445 7.55 -17.05 -19.36
N MET A 446 7.05 -17.79 -18.37
CA MET A 446 7.18 -19.25 -18.36
C MET A 446 6.46 -19.91 -19.54
N SER A 447 5.24 -19.49 -19.87
CA SER A 447 4.51 -20.00 -21.05
C SER A 447 5.24 -19.72 -22.38
N ILE A 448 5.94 -18.59 -22.49
CA ILE A 448 6.70 -18.23 -23.69
C ILE A 448 8.04 -18.96 -23.75
N THR A 449 8.72 -19.11 -22.61
CA THR A 449 10.13 -19.54 -22.55
C THR A 449 10.31 -21.04 -22.32
N ALA A 450 9.38 -21.69 -21.62
CA ALA A 450 9.35 -23.14 -21.43
C ALA A 450 8.66 -23.80 -22.63
N ARG A 451 9.38 -23.93 -23.75
CA ARG A 451 8.91 -24.62 -24.97
C ARG A 451 9.80 -25.81 -25.30
N GLY A 452 9.18 -26.97 -25.51
CA GLY A 452 9.87 -28.23 -25.77
C GLY A 452 10.72 -28.63 -24.56
N ASP A 453 11.97 -29.02 -24.80
CA ASP A 453 12.90 -29.46 -23.75
C ASP A 453 13.61 -28.32 -23.01
N LYS A 454 13.22 -27.05 -23.25
CA LYS A 454 13.83 -25.90 -22.56
C LYS A 454 13.13 -25.65 -21.22
N PRO A 455 13.86 -25.56 -20.10
CA PRO A 455 13.28 -25.43 -18.76
C PRO A 455 12.59 -24.06 -18.53
N GLY A 456 12.84 -23.06 -19.37
CA GLY A 456 12.30 -21.70 -19.22
C GLY A 456 13.23 -20.78 -18.42
N TRP A 457 12.76 -19.56 -18.10
CA TRP A 457 13.57 -18.60 -17.33
C TRP A 457 13.55 -18.88 -15.83
N ILE A 458 12.43 -19.36 -15.28
CA ILE A 458 12.24 -19.65 -13.84
C ILE A 458 11.73 -21.10 -13.67
N PRO A 459 12.55 -22.12 -14.01
CA PRO A 459 12.24 -23.52 -13.71
C PRO A 459 12.34 -23.83 -12.21
N GLU A 460 11.91 -25.03 -11.82
CA GLU A 460 12.08 -25.54 -10.44
C GLU A 460 13.56 -25.59 -10.01
N ASP A 461 14.47 -26.00 -10.90
CA ASP A 461 15.91 -25.90 -10.67
C ASP A 461 16.49 -24.62 -11.28
N LEU A 462 16.66 -23.59 -10.45
CA LEU A 462 17.20 -22.29 -10.83
C LEU A 462 18.61 -22.35 -11.42
N ASN A 463 19.38 -23.42 -11.20
CA ASN A 463 20.71 -23.57 -11.83
C ASN A 463 20.63 -23.82 -13.34
N THR A 464 19.51 -24.39 -13.80
CA THR A 464 19.24 -24.59 -15.24
C THR A 464 18.46 -23.43 -15.87
N GLY A 465 17.90 -22.56 -15.02
CA GLY A 465 17.11 -21.40 -15.39
C GLY A 465 17.93 -20.21 -15.88
N ARG A 466 17.22 -19.21 -16.39
CA ARG A 466 17.76 -17.91 -16.81
C ARG A 466 16.97 -16.78 -16.14
N MET A 467 16.96 -16.80 -14.81
CA MET A 467 16.28 -15.81 -13.98
C MET A 467 16.89 -14.41 -14.16
N ASP A 468 18.17 -14.33 -14.54
CA ASP A 468 18.85 -13.10 -14.93
C ASP A 468 18.05 -12.31 -15.98
N ARG A 469 17.52 -13.01 -16.98
CA ARG A 469 16.71 -12.39 -18.05
C ARG A 469 15.39 -11.84 -17.55
N PHE A 470 14.79 -12.47 -16.53
CA PHE A 470 13.56 -11.98 -15.92
C PHE A 470 13.80 -10.68 -15.15
N TYR A 471 14.89 -10.58 -14.39
CA TYR A 471 15.26 -9.33 -13.72
C TYR A 471 15.54 -8.20 -14.73
N PHE A 472 16.27 -8.48 -15.81
CA PHE A 472 16.49 -7.47 -16.86
C PHE A 472 15.20 -7.08 -17.59
N LEU A 473 14.26 -8.00 -17.77
CA LEU A 473 12.93 -7.69 -18.33
C LEU A 473 12.17 -6.72 -17.42
N ILE A 474 12.12 -6.97 -16.10
CA ILE A 474 11.49 -6.05 -15.16
C ILE A 474 12.21 -4.70 -15.20
N GLY A 475 13.54 -4.66 -15.17
CA GLY A 475 14.30 -3.42 -15.27
C GLY A 475 13.99 -2.63 -16.54
N MET A 476 13.84 -3.30 -17.69
CA MET A 476 13.45 -2.66 -18.95
C MET A 476 12.00 -2.15 -18.94
N LEU A 477 11.07 -2.91 -18.36
CA LEU A 477 9.69 -2.46 -18.15
C LEU A 477 9.63 -1.23 -17.23
N THR A 478 10.41 -1.21 -16.15
CA THR A 478 10.54 -0.04 -15.27
C THR A 478 11.16 1.16 -15.98
N ALA A 479 12.11 0.95 -16.90
CA ALA A 479 12.68 2.03 -17.71
C ALA A 479 11.62 2.65 -18.64
N VAL A 480 10.81 1.82 -19.31
CA VAL A 480 9.69 2.29 -20.13
C VAL A 480 8.65 3.00 -19.28
N ASP A 481 8.30 2.44 -18.13
CA ASP A 481 7.37 3.04 -17.16
C ASP A 481 7.86 4.41 -16.68
N PHE A 482 9.16 4.57 -16.40
CA PHE A 482 9.74 5.86 -16.02
C PHE A 482 9.56 6.93 -17.11
N VAL A 483 9.71 6.58 -18.39
CA VAL A 483 9.47 7.51 -19.50
C VAL A 483 8.00 7.93 -19.55
N VAL A 484 7.08 6.97 -19.44
CA VAL A 484 5.63 7.23 -19.40
C VAL A 484 5.27 8.08 -18.19
N TYR A 485 5.83 7.76 -17.02
CA TYR A 485 5.67 8.51 -15.79
C TYR A 485 6.08 9.96 -15.95
N VAL A 486 7.25 10.23 -16.56
CA VAL A 486 7.72 11.61 -16.81
C VAL A 486 6.77 12.35 -17.76
N MET A 487 6.22 11.68 -18.78
CA MET A 487 5.21 12.28 -19.65
C MET A 487 3.92 12.62 -18.88
N CYS A 488 3.41 11.68 -18.08
CA CYS A 488 2.22 11.89 -17.24
C CYS A 488 2.44 12.99 -16.20
N ALA A 489 3.60 13.03 -15.54
CA ALA A 489 3.96 14.04 -14.55
C ALA A 489 4.07 15.44 -15.17
N ARG A 490 4.51 15.55 -16.42
CA ARG A 490 4.52 16.83 -17.16
C ARG A 490 3.13 17.32 -17.55
N TRP A 491 2.21 16.40 -17.82
CA TRP A 491 0.82 16.74 -18.13
C TRP A 491 -0.03 16.98 -16.89
N TYR A 492 0.42 16.51 -15.74
CA TYR A 492 -0.29 16.68 -14.48
C TYR A 492 -0.27 18.13 -14.02
N LYS A 493 -1.46 18.71 -13.83
CA LYS A 493 -1.62 20.02 -13.18
C LYS A 493 -2.00 19.81 -11.73
N ARG A 494 -1.25 20.47 -10.83
CA ARG A 494 -1.53 20.48 -9.40
C ARG A 494 -2.92 21.07 -9.17
N ILE A 495 -3.68 20.45 -8.27
CA ILE A 495 -4.98 20.96 -7.86
C ILE A 495 -4.73 22.01 -6.78
N ASP A 496 -5.19 23.23 -7.02
CA ASP A 496 -5.16 24.29 -6.04
C ASP A 496 -6.46 24.29 -5.24
N PHE A 497 -6.36 23.93 -3.96
CA PHE A 497 -7.46 24.10 -3.02
C PHE A 497 -7.32 25.52 -2.49
N GLY A 498 -8.03 26.47 -3.10
CA GLY A 498 -7.94 27.92 -2.83
C GLY A 498 -8.30 28.35 -1.39
N GLY A 499 -7.59 27.84 -0.40
CA GLY A 499 -7.80 28.08 1.02
C GLY A 499 -6.57 27.81 1.88
N THR A 500 -5.38 27.56 1.31
CA THR A 500 -4.12 27.51 2.08
C THR A 500 -3.47 28.89 2.19
N GLU A 501 -3.75 29.83 1.27
CA GLU A 501 -3.19 31.19 1.36
C GLU A 501 -3.82 32.01 2.50
N GLU A 502 -5.11 31.82 2.81
CA GLU A 502 -5.75 32.52 3.95
C GLU A 502 -5.30 31.96 5.31
N GLU A 503 -5.04 30.65 5.43
CA GLU A 503 -4.47 30.04 6.65
C GLU A 503 -2.98 30.40 6.84
N GLU A 504 -2.20 30.53 5.75
CA GLU A 504 -0.80 31.01 5.80
C GLU A 504 -0.69 32.53 6.06
N GLU A 505 -1.69 33.34 5.68
CA GLU A 505 -1.77 34.77 6.05
C GLU A 505 -2.22 35.00 7.50
N GLU A 506 -3.13 34.18 8.04
CA GLU A 506 -3.49 34.24 9.47
C GLU A 506 -2.32 33.82 10.38
N GLU A 507 -1.53 32.79 10.00
CA GLU A 507 -0.33 32.42 10.77
C GLU A 507 0.79 33.48 10.65
N ARG A 508 0.95 34.15 9.51
CA ARG A 508 1.91 35.28 9.38
C ARG A 508 1.47 36.54 10.11
N GLY A 509 0.16 36.78 10.24
CA GLY A 509 -0.40 37.88 11.02
C GLY A 509 -0.28 37.67 12.53
N ALA A 510 -0.34 36.41 13.00
CA ALA A 510 -0.22 36.07 14.42
C ALA A 510 1.22 36.15 14.95
N ASP A 511 2.23 35.95 14.10
CA ASP A 511 3.66 36.10 14.48
C ASP A 511 4.15 37.57 14.45
N GLN A 512 3.32 38.52 14.04
CA GLN A 512 3.63 39.96 14.02
C GLN A 512 2.83 40.80 15.05
N ALA A 513 2.06 40.16 15.95
CA ALA A 513 1.25 40.82 16.97
C ALA A 513 1.80 40.64 18.40
#